data_AF-A0A7Y5JVD7-F1
#
_entry.id   AF-A0A7Y5JVD7-F1
#
_cell.length_a   1.000
_cell.length_b   1.000
_cell.length_c   1.000
_cell.angle_alpha   90.00
_cell.angle_beta   90.00
_cell.angle_gamma   90.00
#
_symmetry.space_group_name_H-M   'P 1'
#
loop_
_entity.id
_entity.type
_entity.pdbx_description
1 polymer ?
#
loop_
_entity_poly.entity_id
_entity_poly.type
_entity_poly.pdbx_seq_one_letter_code
_entity_poly.pdbx_strand_id
1 'polypeptide(L)'
;MLVCAVLVQLAIGSVYAWSVFAKALQSDAAFGWSKSKAAVPFSVVIGMIFVGSYVGGRLQDRRGPRVVAMTGGVIYAIGVILASFAQSPDAFWLLVLGYGVIGGFGLGMVYIVPIAMLQKWFPDKPGLITGLA
;
A
#
# COMPACT_ATOMS: atom_id res chain seq x y z
N MET A 1 10.68 -1.97 17.57
CA MET A 1 11.10 -1.77 16.17
C MET A 1 10.79 -2.98 15.31
N LEU A 2 11.13 -4.21 15.74
CA LEU A 2 10.78 -5.46 15.04
C LEU A 2 9.29 -5.61 14.70
N VAL A 3 8.38 -5.36 15.64
CA VAL A 3 6.93 -5.45 15.40
C VAL A 3 6.47 -4.49 14.30
N CYS A 4 6.99 -3.26 14.26
CA CYS A 4 6.66 -2.30 13.21
C CYS A 4 7.19 -2.73 11.83
N ALA A 5 8.39 -3.30 11.78
CA ALA A 5 8.98 -3.83 10.55
C ALA A 5 8.19 -5.04 10.00
N VAL A 6 7.74 -5.94 10.89
CA VAL A 6 6.87 -7.08 10.53
C VAL A 6 5.51 -6.60 10.03
N LEU A 7 4.92 -5.59 10.66
CA LEU A 7 3.65 -4.99 10.22
C LEU A 7 3.79 -4.30 8.86
N VAL A 8 4.91 -3.64 8.58
CA VAL A 8 5.21 -3.06 7.26
C VAL A 8 5.37 -4.14 6.19
N GLN A 9 6.08 -5.24 6.49
CA GLN A 9 6.22 -6.37 5.56
C GLN A 9 4.90 -7.08 5.29
N LEU A 10 4.03 -7.21 6.30
CA LEU A 10 2.65 -7.69 6.11
C LEU A 10 1.83 -6.76 5.21
N ALA A 11 1.97 -5.44 5.36
CA ALA A 11 1.28 -4.47 4.51
C ALA A 11 1.77 -4.51 3.04
N ILE A 12 3.07 -4.71 2.82
CA ILE A 12 3.61 -4.95 1.47
C ILE A 12 3.10 -6.29 0.91
N GLY A 13 3.02 -7.32 1.75
CA GLY A 13 2.40 -8.60 1.43
C GLY A 13 0.94 -8.49 0.95
N SER A 14 0.15 -7.59 1.53
CA SER A 14 -1.24 -7.38 1.15
C SER A 14 -1.47 -6.76 -0.23
N VAL A 15 -0.43 -6.18 -0.86
CA VAL A 15 -0.49 -5.82 -2.29
C VAL A 15 -0.55 -7.06 -3.17
N TYR A 16 0.22 -8.09 -2.82
CA TYR A 16 0.22 -9.37 -3.54
C TYR A 16 -1.09 -10.14 -3.35
N ALA A 17 -1.80 -9.91 -2.24
CA ALA A 17 -3.14 -10.45 -2.04
C ALA A 17 -4.16 -9.95 -3.09
N TRP A 18 -3.94 -8.80 -3.73
CA TRP A 18 -4.79 -8.34 -4.84
C TRP A 18 -4.85 -9.35 -5.98
N SER A 19 -3.78 -10.10 -6.25
CA SER A 19 -3.79 -11.11 -7.31
C SER A 19 -4.82 -12.22 -7.06
N VAL A 20 -5.09 -12.55 -5.79
CA VAL A 20 -6.12 -13.51 -5.37
C VAL A 20 -7.50 -12.87 -5.51
N PHE A 21 -7.67 -11.63 -5.03
CA PHE A 21 -8.92 -10.89 -5.16
C PHE A 21 -9.29 -10.66 -6.63
N ALA A 22 -8.36 -10.22 -7.48
CA ALA A 22 -8.58 -10.01 -8.91
C ALA A 22 -9.04 -11.28 -9.61
N LYS A 23 -8.49 -12.46 -9.27
CA LYS A 23 -8.97 -13.75 -9.78
C LYS A 23 -10.39 -14.08 -9.31
N ALA A 24 -10.71 -13.80 -8.04
CA ALA A 24 -12.05 -14.00 -7.51
C ALA A 24 -13.08 -13.06 -8.18
N LEU A 25 -12.74 -11.78 -8.39
CA LEU A 25 -13.60 -10.79 -9.06
C LEU A 25 -13.85 -11.11 -10.55
N GLN A 26 -12.91 -11.83 -11.19
CA GLN A 26 -13.03 -12.31 -12.57
C GLN A 26 -13.96 -13.53 -12.70
N SER A 27 -14.27 -14.23 -11.60
CA SER A 27 -15.19 -15.36 -11.64
C SER A 27 -16.61 -14.88 -11.94
N ASP A 28 -17.31 -15.62 -12.81
CA ASP A 28 -18.72 -15.37 -13.13
C ASP A 28 -19.65 -15.50 -11.90
N ALA A 29 -19.22 -16.21 -10.86
CA ALA A 29 -19.95 -16.33 -9.59
C ALA A 29 -19.83 -15.09 -8.69
N ALA A 30 -18.93 -14.16 -8.99
CA ALA A 30 -18.75 -12.92 -8.24
C ALA A 30 -19.22 -11.71 -9.06
N PHE A 31 -18.38 -11.21 -9.97
CA PHE A 31 -18.69 -10.03 -10.77
C PHE A 31 -18.43 -10.19 -12.27
N GLY A 32 -17.84 -11.32 -12.71
CA GLY A 32 -17.56 -11.58 -14.13
C GLY A 32 -16.70 -10.50 -14.81
N TRP A 33 -15.84 -9.81 -14.06
CA TRP A 33 -15.06 -8.70 -14.63
C TRP A 33 -13.99 -9.20 -15.60
N SER A 34 -13.75 -8.42 -16.66
CA SER A 34 -12.60 -8.66 -17.53
C SER A 34 -11.29 -8.49 -16.77
N LYS A 35 -10.25 -9.20 -17.22
CA LYS A 35 -8.88 -9.07 -16.68
C LYS A 35 -8.42 -7.62 -16.62
N SER A 36 -8.73 -6.84 -17.67
CA SER A 36 -8.38 -5.43 -17.76
C SER A 36 -9.06 -4.60 -16.68
N LYS A 37 -10.36 -4.84 -16.40
CA LYS A 37 -11.11 -4.14 -15.36
C LYS A 37 -10.58 -4.49 -13.96
N ALA A 38 -10.28 -5.76 -13.71
CA ALA A 38 -9.72 -6.22 -12.43
C ALA A 38 -8.27 -5.72 -12.18
N ALA A 39 -7.54 -5.33 -13.21
CA ALA A 39 -6.18 -4.78 -13.09
C ALA A 39 -6.15 -3.29 -12.68
N VAL A 40 -7.20 -2.51 -13.01
CA VAL A 40 -7.22 -1.05 -12.78
C VAL A 40 -6.94 -0.65 -11.33
N PRO A 41 -7.59 -1.23 -10.30
CA PRO A 41 -7.34 -0.80 -8.92
C PRO A 41 -5.88 -0.99 -8.51
N PHE A 42 -5.23 -2.06 -8.98
CA PHE A 42 -3.81 -2.32 -8.76
C PHE A 42 -2.91 -1.30 -9.44
N SER A 43 -3.20 -0.95 -10.69
CA SER A 43 -2.46 0.11 -11.39
C SER A 43 -2.55 1.45 -10.65
N VAL A 44 -3.72 1.77 -10.09
CA VAL A 44 -3.92 2.96 -9.27
C VAL A 44 -3.12 2.87 -7.96
N VAL A 45 -3.09 1.71 -7.30
CA VAL A 45 -2.22 1.49 -6.12
C VAL A 45 -0.78 1.85 -6.45
N ILE A 46 -0.22 1.32 -7.55
CA ILE A 46 1.17 1.59 -7.94
C ILE A 46 1.41 3.09 -8.11
N GLY A 47 0.53 3.79 -8.83
CA GLY A 47 0.64 5.24 -9.01
C GLY A 47 0.62 6.00 -7.69
N MET A 48 -0.25 5.58 -6.77
CA MET A 48 -0.44 6.24 -5.48
C MET A 48 0.63 5.90 -4.46
N ILE A 49 1.35 4.79 -4.61
CA ILE A 49 2.55 4.49 -3.82
C ILE A 49 3.59 5.59 -4.02
N PHE A 50 3.82 6.07 -5.25
CA PHE A 50 4.79 7.15 -5.49
C PHE A 50 4.41 8.44 -4.75
N VAL A 51 3.13 8.82 -4.83
CA VAL A 51 2.59 10.00 -4.15
C VAL A 51 2.69 9.84 -2.63
N GLY A 52 2.28 8.67 -2.11
CA GLY A 52 2.35 8.33 -0.69
C GLY A 52 3.79 8.31 -0.17
N SER A 53 4.72 7.77 -0.95
CA SER A 53 6.15 7.70 -0.59
C SER A 53 6.78 9.09 -0.52
N TYR A 54 6.44 9.98 -1.48
CA TYR A 54 6.89 11.36 -1.48
C TYR A 54 6.39 12.13 -0.25
N VAL A 55 5.09 12.05 0.04
CA VAL A 55 4.49 12.71 1.21
C VAL A 55 5.00 12.10 2.52
N GLY A 56 5.09 10.77 2.56
CA GLY A 56 5.61 10.00 3.68
C GLY A 56 7.05 10.37 4.01
N GLY A 57 7.93 10.50 3.01
CA GLY A 57 9.32 10.90 3.18
C GLY A 57 9.44 12.29 3.81
N ARG A 58 8.69 13.28 3.27
CA ARG A 58 8.65 14.64 3.85
C ARG A 58 8.13 14.65 5.30
N LEU A 59 7.09 13.88 5.59
CA LEU A 59 6.53 13.80 6.93
C LEU A 59 7.50 13.11 7.90
N GLN A 60 8.24 12.11 7.41
CA GLN A 60 9.24 11.38 8.17
C GLN A 60 10.41 12.26 8.56
N ASP A 61 10.90 13.10 7.64
CA ASP A 61 12.02 14.01 7.94
C ASP A 61 11.64 15.02 9.02
N ARG A 62 10.36 15.42 9.08
CA ARG A 62 9.86 16.41 10.05
C ARG A 62 9.42 15.82 11.39
N ARG A 63 8.74 14.68 11.39
CA ARG A 63 8.08 14.10 12.58
C ARG A 63 8.58 12.71 12.96
N GLY A 64 9.55 12.19 12.20
CA GLY A 64 10.15 10.89 12.42
C GLY A 64 9.35 9.72 11.84
N PRO A 65 10.00 8.55 11.71
CA PRO A 65 9.45 7.35 11.06
C PRO A 65 8.23 6.77 11.77
N ARG A 66 8.12 6.93 13.09
CA ARG A 66 7.01 6.37 13.88
C ARG A 66 5.66 7.00 13.52
N VAL A 67 5.64 8.32 13.33
CA VAL A 67 4.40 9.04 12.99
C VAL A 67 3.92 8.61 11.61
N VAL A 68 4.84 8.51 10.65
CA VAL A 68 4.53 8.10 9.27
C VAL A 68 3.99 6.69 9.20
N ALA A 69 4.61 5.74 9.92
CA ALA A 69 4.14 4.36 9.98
C ALA A 69 2.71 4.27 10.53
N MET A 70 2.41 5.01 11.61
CA MET A 70 1.08 5.02 12.21
C MET A 70 0.05 5.67 11.28
N THR A 71 0.33 6.84 10.72
CA THR A 71 -0.61 7.53 9.84
C THR A 71 -0.84 6.74 8.55
N GLY A 72 0.21 6.22 7.93
CA GLY A 72 0.13 5.42 6.71
C GLY A 72 -0.63 4.11 6.93
N GLY A 73 -0.39 3.43 8.06
CA GLY A 73 -1.10 2.22 8.43
C GLY A 73 -2.60 2.45 8.67
N VAL A 74 -2.96 3.56 9.35
CA VAL A 74 -4.38 3.93 9.55
C VAL A 74 -5.06 4.26 8.22
N ILE A 75 -4.41 5.05 7.36
CA ILE A 75 -4.94 5.37 6.03
C ILE A 75 -5.12 4.10 5.20
N TYR A 76 -4.15 3.19 5.22
CA TYR A 76 -4.24 1.91 4.54
C TYR A 76 -5.43 1.08 5.04
N ALA A 77 -5.57 0.95 6.37
CA ALA A 77 -6.69 0.22 6.98
C ALA A 77 -8.05 0.82 6.59
N ILE A 78 -8.19 2.15 6.59
CA ILE A 78 -9.40 2.84 6.14
C ILE A 78 -9.69 2.53 4.67
N GLY A 79 -8.67 2.55 3.80
CA GLY A 79 -8.80 2.23 2.38
C GLY A 79 -9.27 0.79 2.13
N VAL A 80 -8.71 -0.17 2.87
CA VAL A 80 -9.11 -1.60 2.80
C VAL A 80 -10.53 -1.80 3.33
N ILE A 81 -10.89 -1.15 4.44
CA ILE A 81 -12.25 -1.22 4.99
C ILE A 81 -13.25 -0.62 3.98
N LEU A 82 -12.95 0.53 3.39
CA LEU A 82 -13.78 1.12 2.33
C LEU A 82 -13.95 0.19 1.13
N ALA A 83 -12.86 -0.46 0.71
CA ALA A 83 -12.89 -1.45 -0.36
C ALA A 83 -13.75 -2.67 -0.01
N SER A 84 -13.81 -3.08 1.26
CA SER A 84 -14.61 -4.24 1.68
C SER A 84 -16.13 -4.04 1.55
N PHE A 85 -16.59 -2.79 1.49
CA PHE A 85 -18.00 -2.47 1.23
C PHE A 85 -18.40 -2.58 -0.25
N ALA A 86 -17.44 -2.85 -1.15
CA ALA A 86 -17.73 -3.07 -2.57
C ALA A 86 -18.32 -4.47 -2.80
N GLN A 87 -19.61 -4.62 -2.51
CA GLN A 87 -20.34 -5.90 -2.63
C GLN A 87 -21.09 -6.05 -3.97
N SER A 88 -21.02 -5.07 -4.86
CA SER A 88 -21.71 -5.09 -6.16
C SER A 88 -20.76 -4.82 -7.34
N PRO A 89 -21.08 -5.31 -8.55
CA PRO A 89 -20.26 -5.08 -9.75
C PRO A 89 -20.18 -3.59 -10.15
N ASP A 90 -21.12 -2.77 -9.69
CA ASP A 90 -21.16 -1.31 -9.90
C ASP A 90 -20.28 -0.55 -8.91
N ALA A 91 -19.89 -1.17 -7.81
CA ALA A 91 -19.00 -0.59 -6.80
C ALA A 91 -17.51 -0.59 -7.22
N PHE A 92 -17.23 -0.72 -8.52
CA PHE A 92 -15.87 -0.62 -9.08
C PHE A 92 -15.15 0.66 -8.64
N TRP A 93 -15.86 1.79 -8.67
CA TRP A 93 -15.36 3.07 -8.16
C TRP A 93 -14.88 2.98 -6.71
N LEU A 94 -15.62 2.25 -5.86
CA LEU A 94 -15.29 2.12 -4.44
C LEU A 94 -14.02 1.31 -4.23
N LEU A 95 -13.77 0.28 -5.06
CA LEU A 95 -12.51 -0.46 -5.07
C LEU A 95 -11.34 0.40 -5.55
N VAL A 96 -11.55 1.19 -6.61
CA VAL A 96 -10.51 2.11 -7.10
C VAL A 96 -10.19 3.18 -6.07
N LEU A 97 -11.20 3.78 -5.43
CA LEU A 97 -11.01 4.82 -4.42
C LEU A 97 -10.42 4.25 -3.12
N GLY A 98 -11.03 3.20 -2.58
CA GLY A 98 -10.67 2.59 -1.31
C GLY A 98 -9.33 1.88 -1.39
N TYR A 99 -9.22 0.87 -2.24
CA TYR A 99 -8.00 0.06 -2.36
C TYR A 99 -6.93 0.80 -3.17
N GLY A 100 -7.30 1.33 -4.35
CA GLY A 100 -6.38 2.03 -5.25
C GLY A 100 -5.82 3.30 -4.65
N VAL A 101 -6.68 4.29 -4.41
CA VAL A 101 -6.26 5.64 -4.02
C VAL A 101 -5.84 5.71 -2.56
N ILE A 102 -6.77 5.42 -1.65
CA ILE A 102 -6.55 5.58 -0.20
C ILE A 102 -5.57 4.52 0.28
N GLY A 103 -5.82 3.25 -0.08
CA GLY A 103 -4.93 2.13 0.22
C GLY A 103 -3.53 2.32 -0.36
N GLY A 104 -3.42 2.61 -1.66
CA GLY A 104 -2.12 2.85 -2.30
C GLY A 104 -1.33 4.02 -1.69
N PHE A 105 -2.01 5.11 -1.33
CA PHE A 105 -1.38 6.24 -0.66
C PHE A 105 -0.84 5.87 0.74
N GLY A 106 -1.69 5.24 1.56
CA GLY A 106 -1.30 4.80 2.90
C GLY A 106 -0.14 3.80 2.86
N LEU A 107 -0.17 2.87 1.91
CA LEU A 107 0.89 1.91 1.69
C LEU A 107 2.21 2.59 1.27
N GLY A 108 2.17 3.55 0.34
CA GLY A 108 3.36 4.31 -0.06
C GLY A 108 4.00 5.06 1.12
N MET A 109 3.18 5.62 2.02
CA MET A 109 3.69 6.23 3.24
C MET A 109 4.38 5.23 4.15
N VAL A 110 3.86 4.01 4.28
CA VAL A 110 4.47 2.97 5.12
C VAL A 110 5.76 2.42 4.47
N TYR A 111 5.84 2.39 3.14
CA TYR A 111 6.98 1.86 2.39
C TYR A 111 8.28 2.65 2.61
N ILE A 112 8.21 3.98 2.79
CA ILE A 112 9.39 4.83 3.00
C ILE A 112 10.04 4.65 4.39
N VAL A 113 9.27 4.16 5.37
CA VAL A 113 9.69 4.02 6.78
C VAL A 113 10.88 3.07 6.96
N PRO A 114 10.83 1.81 6.49
CA PRO A 114 11.95 0.89 6.63
C PRO A 114 13.20 1.36 5.89
N ILE A 115 13.05 1.97 4.70
CA ILE A 115 14.17 2.51 3.92
C ILE A 115 14.96 3.52 4.76
N ALA A 116 14.27 4.48 5.38
CA ALA A 116 14.94 5.49 6.18
C ALA A 116 15.47 4.97 7.52
N MET A 117 14.80 3.98 8.12
CA MET A 117 15.32 3.30 9.30
C MET A 117 16.63 2.56 9.00
N LEU A 118 16.71 1.87 7.87
CA LEU A 118 17.90 1.17 7.41
C LEU A 118 19.04 2.16 7.11
N GLN A 119 18.76 3.28 6.44
CA GLN A 119 19.74 4.34 6.20
C GLN A 119 20.29 4.94 7.49
N LYS A 120 19.47 5.08 8.54
CA LYS A 120 19.91 5.53 9.87
C LYS A 120 20.73 4.50 10.62
N TRP A 121 20.41 3.22 10.50
CA TRP A 121 21.11 2.14 11.22
C TRP A 121 22.47 1.80 10.61
N PHE A 122 22.67 2.09 9.33
CA PHE A 122 23.89 1.77 8.62
C PHE A 122 24.34 2.94 7.72
N PRO A 123 24.78 4.05 8.33
CA PRO A 123 25.24 5.23 7.59
C PRO A 123 26.46 4.94 6.71
N ASP A 124 27.24 3.89 7.01
CA ASP A 124 28.51 3.58 6.33
C ASP A 124 28.35 2.96 4.94
N LYS A 125 27.15 2.46 4.56
CA LYS A 125 26.91 1.78 3.26
C LYS A 125 25.52 2.04 2.67
N PRO A 126 25.15 3.30 2.38
CA PRO A 126 23.79 3.64 1.92
C PRO A 126 23.39 2.89 0.63
N GLY A 127 24.32 2.69 -0.31
CA GLY A 127 24.04 2.03 -1.59
C GLY A 127 23.79 0.52 -1.52
N LEU A 128 24.44 -0.20 -0.59
CA LEU A 128 24.22 -1.64 -0.40
C LEU A 128 22.82 -1.91 0.18
N ILE A 129 22.30 -0.93 0.90
CA ILE A 129 21.11 -1.05 1.74
C ILE A 129 19.85 -0.65 0.99
N THR A 130 19.94 0.36 0.14
CA THR A 130 18.90 0.64 -0.86
C THR A 130 18.74 -0.50 -1.86
N GLY A 131 19.77 -1.32 -2.09
CA GLY A 131 19.69 -2.51 -2.96
C GLY A 131 19.16 -3.78 -2.27
N LEU A 132 19.10 -3.81 -0.93
CA LEU A 132 18.59 -4.92 -0.14
C LEU A 132 17.13 -4.71 0.34
N ALA A 133 16.64 -3.47 0.32
CA ALA A 133 15.28 -3.07 0.67
C ALA A 133 14.31 -3.19 -0.50
#